data_AF-A0A936EMK5-F1
#
_entry.id   AF-A0A936EMK5-F1
#
_cell.length_a   1.000
_cell.length_b   1.000
_cell.length_c   1.000
_cell.angle_alpha   90.00
_cell.angle_beta   90.00
_cell.angle_gamma   90.00
#
_symmetry.space_group_name_H-M   'P 1'
#
loop_
_entity.id
_entity.type
_entity.pdbx_description
1 polymer ?
#
loop_
_entity_poly.entity_id
_entity_poly.type
_entity_poly.pdbx_seq_one_letter_code
_entity_poly.pdbx_strand_id
1 'polypeptide(L)'
;MTISELQDTIVKMEARLKGSDAVSLDSRALSAMRKELIENFKLTGFTNSQERQEKWTGLQVLLDALKEKQVILDKENEIFAAEAEAKIAAVKEALDDETNSGFTKETIDVLKKQIAETGEFIRQSNWPNKERRTAAWDRFKEYREALRLKEDMFYNQLRAERTRLTEQSSSITQAVLYAIRACHPDAEADKLADIALTIASLSNTAINADEPQRNSISNEETKAQNPLKIKSEGLRDLRKFVIENRDGITREDKQRIFAAIDEVQEDLDKAWGIYKEELQQKKAAWEERQKEREQKHTEWEQKQKEFLEKLEDRLSKQYAFKEKLAVVYEKQNAFWERLEKRIINQQDYIQQIHVQLNDLEDKYAMASDSKYREKISEWIKDKYTKIEEVERDIKDMEEKITDAKKNIEELPGRMIEVDKSIEEIQQKITEVKQNLLAK
;
A
#
# COMPACT_ATOMS: atom_id res chain seq x y z
N MET A 1 75.68 5.48 -87.74
CA MET A 1 76.05 6.20 -86.52
C MET A 1 77.55 6.47 -86.57
N THR A 2 77.99 7.70 -86.26
CA THR A 2 79.41 8.06 -86.24
C THR A 2 80.07 7.62 -84.93
N ILE A 3 81.40 7.48 -84.92
CA ILE A 3 82.15 7.08 -83.70
C ILE A 3 81.99 8.12 -82.58
N SER A 4 81.88 9.42 -82.93
CA SER A 4 81.60 10.50 -81.98
C SER A 4 80.22 10.38 -81.35
N GLU A 5 79.18 10.04 -82.13
CA GLU A 5 77.83 9.80 -81.61
C GLU A 5 77.81 8.62 -80.62
N LEU A 6 78.55 7.54 -80.90
CA LEU A 6 78.68 6.40 -79.97
C LEU A 6 79.35 6.82 -78.66
N GLN A 7 80.40 7.62 -78.75
CA GLN A 7 81.10 8.09 -77.58
C GLN A 7 80.24 9.03 -76.72
N ASP A 8 79.47 9.91 -77.35
CA ASP A 8 78.51 10.76 -76.65
C ASP A 8 77.41 9.94 -75.95
N THR A 9 76.90 8.89 -76.59
CA THR A 9 75.91 7.99 -75.94
C THR A 9 76.51 7.23 -74.74
N ILE A 10 77.75 6.74 -74.86
CA ILE A 10 78.49 6.07 -73.79
C ILE A 10 78.70 7.04 -72.61
N VAL A 11 79.18 8.26 -72.87
CA VAL A 11 79.41 9.29 -71.83
C VAL A 11 78.10 9.70 -71.17
N LYS A 12 77.02 9.84 -71.94
CA LYS A 12 75.69 10.18 -71.41
C LYS A 12 75.12 9.08 -70.52
N MET A 13 75.31 7.80 -70.87
CA MET A 13 74.87 6.69 -70.04
C MET A 13 75.75 6.50 -68.80
N GLU A 14 77.07 6.73 -68.91
CA GLU A 14 77.96 6.80 -67.75
C GLU A 14 77.56 7.89 -66.77
N ALA A 15 77.24 9.09 -67.27
CA ALA A 15 76.77 10.20 -66.47
C ALA A 15 75.44 9.86 -65.76
N ARG A 16 74.52 9.15 -66.44
CA ARG A 16 73.26 8.67 -65.84
C ARG A 16 73.47 7.60 -64.77
N LEU A 17 74.49 6.74 -64.91
CA LEU A 17 74.82 5.71 -63.92
C LEU A 17 75.58 6.25 -62.71
N LYS A 18 76.30 7.37 -62.87
CA LYS A 18 77.08 8.03 -61.80
C LYS A 18 76.33 9.20 -61.12
N GLY A 19 75.36 9.81 -61.81
CA GLY A 19 74.59 10.95 -61.32
C GLY A 19 73.41 10.57 -60.41
N SER A 20 72.71 11.58 -59.90
CA SER A 20 71.51 11.41 -59.03
C SER A 20 70.40 10.59 -59.67
N ASP A 21 70.35 10.55 -61.01
CA ASP A 21 69.38 9.78 -61.79
C ASP A 21 69.58 8.27 -61.67
N ALA A 22 70.74 7.81 -61.17
CA ALA A 22 71.03 6.38 -60.96
C ALA A 22 70.10 5.72 -59.94
N VAL A 23 69.45 6.51 -59.08
CA VAL A 23 68.53 6.05 -58.02
C VAL A 23 67.11 5.80 -58.57
N SER A 24 66.75 6.38 -59.73
CA SER A 24 65.41 6.27 -60.33
C SER A 24 65.31 5.31 -61.52
N LEU A 25 66.38 4.55 -61.81
CA LEU A 25 66.39 3.63 -62.95
C LEU A 25 65.70 2.33 -62.58
N ASP A 26 64.55 2.04 -63.19
CA ASP A 26 63.88 0.76 -63.02
C ASP A 26 64.53 -0.35 -63.88
N SER A 27 64.22 -1.61 -63.56
CA SER A 27 64.68 -2.80 -64.30
C SER A 27 64.43 -2.68 -65.82
N ARG A 28 63.33 -2.03 -66.21
CA ARG A 28 62.95 -1.81 -67.61
C ARG A 28 63.85 -0.79 -68.30
N ALA A 29 64.18 0.31 -67.63
CA ALA A 29 65.10 1.34 -68.11
C ALA A 29 66.53 0.81 -68.22
N LEU A 30 67.00 0.01 -67.26
CA LEU A 30 68.32 -0.64 -67.33
C LEU A 30 68.40 -1.63 -68.49
N SER A 31 67.35 -2.43 -68.72
CA SER A 31 67.26 -3.34 -69.87
C SER A 31 67.19 -2.60 -71.21
N ALA A 32 66.44 -1.48 -71.28
CA ALA A 32 66.38 -0.63 -72.45
C ALA A 32 67.75 0.01 -72.76
N MET A 33 68.46 0.53 -71.75
CA MET A 33 69.80 1.10 -71.91
C MET A 33 70.82 0.06 -72.41
N ARG A 34 70.77 -1.18 -71.91
CA ARG A 34 71.63 -2.24 -72.46
C ARG A 34 71.33 -2.54 -73.92
N LYS A 35 70.05 -2.62 -74.30
CA LYS A 35 69.64 -2.86 -75.69
C LYS A 35 70.09 -1.72 -76.60
N GLU A 36 69.87 -0.49 -76.16
CA GLU A 36 70.27 0.73 -76.88
C GLU A 36 71.80 0.78 -77.07
N LEU A 37 72.61 0.48 -76.04
CA LEU A 37 74.07 0.43 -76.17
C LEU A 37 74.53 -0.63 -77.17
N ILE A 38 73.97 -1.84 -77.11
CA ILE A 38 74.33 -2.94 -78.01
C ILE A 38 73.91 -2.63 -79.45
N GLU A 39 72.75 -2.01 -79.65
CA GLU A 39 72.24 -1.64 -80.97
C GLU A 39 73.07 -0.50 -81.58
N ASN A 40 73.36 0.55 -80.80
CA ASN A 40 74.20 1.66 -81.22
C ASN A 40 75.63 1.23 -81.58
N PHE A 41 76.21 0.28 -80.84
CA PHE A 41 77.51 -0.31 -81.14
C PHE A 41 77.51 -1.16 -82.43
N LYS A 42 76.38 -1.83 -82.75
CA LYS A 42 76.24 -2.59 -84.01
C LYS A 42 76.12 -1.68 -85.24
N LEU A 43 75.52 -0.49 -85.07
CA LEU A 43 75.27 0.48 -86.14
C LEU A 43 76.44 1.44 -86.41
N THR A 44 77.55 1.29 -85.69
CA THR A 44 78.75 2.12 -85.85
C THR A 44 79.73 1.47 -86.83
N GLY A 45 80.17 2.23 -87.84
CA GLY A 45 81.19 1.79 -88.79
C GLY A 45 82.59 2.12 -88.27
N PHE A 46 83.39 1.10 -87.96
CA PHE A 46 84.75 1.27 -87.46
C PHE A 46 85.77 1.19 -88.59
N THR A 47 86.65 2.19 -88.68
CA THR A 47 87.70 2.29 -89.71
C THR A 47 88.94 1.43 -89.39
N ASN A 48 89.16 1.10 -88.11
CA ASN A 48 90.29 0.30 -87.65
C ASN A 48 89.84 -0.76 -86.63
N SER A 49 90.40 -1.96 -86.74
CA SER A 49 90.15 -3.09 -85.82
C SER A 49 90.54 -2.75 -84.37
N GLN A 50 91.62 -1.98 -84.19
CA GLN A 50 92.09 -1.58 -82.87
C GLN A 50 91.12 -0.60 -82.18
N GLU A 51 90.59 0.36 -82.93
CA GLU A 51 89.61 1.33 -82.45
C GLU A 51 88.28 0.67 -82.06
N ARG A 52 87.85 -0.34 -82.83
CA ARG A 52 86.69 -1.17 -82.49
C ARG A 52 86.90 -1.91 -81.17
N GLN A 53 88.11 -2.44 -80.95
CA GLN A 53 88.44 -3.19 -79.74
C GLN A 53 88.46 -2.29 -78.49
N GLU A 54 89.01 -1.08 -78.58
CA GLU A 54 89.02 -0.11 -77.48
C GLU A 54 87.61 0.40 -77.13
N LYS A 55 86.74 0.60 -78.12
CA LYS A 55 85.34 0.95 -77.86
C LYS A 55 84.54 -0.22 -77.30
N TRP A 56 84.86 -1.44 -77.73
CA TRP A 56 84.25 -2.65 -77.18
C TRP A 56 84.62 -2.86 -75.71
N THR A 57 85.88 -2.65 -75.32
CA THR A 57 86.28 -2.78 -73.90
C THR A 57 85.60 -1.73 -73.02
N GLY A 58 85.47 -0.48 -73.48
CA GLY A 58 84.70 0.55 -72.77
C GLY A 58 83.20 0.21 -72.64
N LEU A 59 82.59 -0.28 -73.72
CA LEU A 59 81.20 -0.75 -73.71
C LEU A 59 81.00 -1.96 -72.79
N GLN A 60 81.96 -2.89 -72.74
CA GLN A 60 81.91 -4.07 -71.89
C GLN A 60 81.91 -3.67 -70.40
N VAL A 61 82.77 -2.72 -70.01
CA VAL A 61 82.78 -2.16 -68.65
C VAL A 61 81.43 -1.56 -68.29
N LEU A 62 80.79 -0.85 -69.21
CA LEU A 62 79.45 -0.31 -68.99
C LEU A 62 78.35 -1.36 -68.92
N LEU A 63 78.39 -2.37 -69.78
CA LEU A 63 77.45 -3.48 -69.74
C LEU A 63 77.59 -4.26 -68.44
N ASP A 64 78.80 -4.44 -67.93
CA ASP A 64 79.05 -5.11 -66.65
C ASP A 64 78.63 -4.23 -65.46
N ALA A 65 78.84 -2.92 -65.50
CA ALA A 65 78.28 -1.99 -64.51
C ALA A 65 76.74 -1.97 -64.53
N LEU A 66 76.12 -2.03 -65.71
CA LEU A 66 74.66 -2.18 -65.86
C LEU A 66 74.17 -3.52 -65.35
N LYS A 67 74.94 -4.61 -65.53
CA LYS A 67 74.67 -5.94 -64.93
C LYS A 67 74.71 -5.91 -63.42
N GLU A 68 75.75 -5.32 -62.85
CA GLU A 68 75.90 -5.17 -61.41
C GLU A 68 74.74 -4.34 -60.82
N LYS A 69 74.39 -3.22 -61.45
CA LYS A 69 73.24 -2.40 -61.05
C LYS A 69 71.90 -3.14 -61.13
N GLN A 70 71.70 -3.96 -62.16
CA GLN A 70 70.50 -4.81 -62.25
C GLN A 70 70.47 -5.87 -61.15
N VAL A 71 71.59 -6.50 -60.82
CA VAL A 71 71.67 -7.48 -59.73
C VAL A 71 71.36 -6.83 -58.39
N ILE A 72 71.82 -5.58 -58.17
CA ILE A 72 71.47 -4.80 -56.98
C ILE A 72 69.96 -4.50 -56.96
N LEU A 73 69.39 -4.04 -58.08
CA LEU A 73 67.98 -3.70 -58.18
C LEU A 73 67.06 -4.93 -58.04
N ASP A 74 67.46 -6.08 -58.58
CA ASP A 74 66.73 -7.34 -58.41
C ASP A 74 66.76 -7.79 -56.94
N LYS A 75 67.89 -7.62 -56.23
CA LYS A 75 67.96 -7.85 -54.78
C LYS A 75 67.10 -6.88 -53.98
N GLU A 76 67.08 -5.60 -54.33
CA GLU A 76 66.24 -4.59 -53.69
C GLU A 76 64.74 -4.89 -53.91
N ASN A 77 64.35 -5.29 -55.12
CA ASN A 77 62.99 -5.71 -55.42
C ASN A 77 62.59 -6.99 -54.66
N GLU A 78 63.52 -7.94 -54.48
CA GLU A 78 63.29 -9.15 -53.67
C GLU A 78 63.12 -8.81 -52.18
N ILE A 79 63.93 -7.89 -51.65
CA ILE A 79 63.79 -7.38 -50.28
C ILE A 79 62.43 -6.69 -50.11
N PHE A 80 62.05 -5.84 -51.06
CA PHE A 80 60.75 -5.18 -51.07
C PHE A 80 59.59 -6.19 -51.11
N ALA A 81 59.68 -7.21 -51.97
CA ALA A 81 58.65 -8.25 -52.06
C ALA A 81 58.53 -9.07 -50.76
N ALA A 82 59.66 -9.41 -50.13
CA ALA A 82 59.67 -10.10 -48.85
C ALA A 82 59.08 -9.22 -47.72
N GLU A 83 59.39 -7.91 -47.70
CA GLU A 83 58.81 -6.98 -46.74
C GLU A 83 57.30 -6.79 -46.97
N ALA A 84 56.86 -6.74 -48.23
CA ALA A 84 55.44 -6.63 -48.58
C ALA A 84 54.67 -7.89 -48.14
N GLU A 85 55.23 -9.07 -48.40
CA GLU A 85 54.67 -10.35 -47.96
C GLU A 85 54.66 -10.48 -46.43
N ALA A 86 55.69 -10.00 -45.73
CA ALA A 86 55.73 -9.96 -44.28
C ALA A 86 54.65 -9.03 -43.69
N LYS A 87 54.41 -7.86 -44.29
CA LYS A 87 53.32 -6.95 -43.87
C LYS A 87 51.94 -7.57 -44.11
N ILE A 88 51.76 -8.29 -45.22
CA ILE A 88 50.52 -9.04 -45.50
C ILE A 88 50.33 -10.18 -44.49
N ALA A 89 51.40 -10.89 -44.12
CA ALA A 89 51.36 -11.93 -43.11
C ALA A 89 51.03 -11.37 -41.71
N ALA A 90 51.57 -10.21 -41.35
CA ALA A 90 51.25 -9.52 -40.11
C ALA A 90 49.77 -9.12 -40.03
N VAL A 91 49.18 -8.66 -41.15
CA VAL A 91 47.74 -8.39 -41.23
C VAL A 91 46.92 -9.67 -41.03
N LYS A 92 47.36 -10.79 -41.61
CA LYS A 92 46.69 -12.09 -41.42
C LYS A 92 46.74 -12.53 -39.95
N GLU A 93 47.93 -12.49 -39.35
CA GLU A 93 48.13 -12.89 -37.95
C GLU A 93 47.28 -12.04 -37.00
N ALA A 94 47.25 -10.72 -37.21
CA ALA A 94 46.41 -9.82 -36.43
C ALA A 94 44.89 -10.04 -36.66
N LEU A 95 44.50 -10.63 -37.80
CA LEU A 95 43.12 -11.00 -38.10
C LEU A 95 42.74 -12.36 -37.49
N ASP A 96 43.68 -13.30 -37.43
CA ASP A 96 43.52 -14.67 -36.94
C ASP A 96 43.80 -14.82 -35.44
N ASP A 97 44.25 -13.77 -34.75
CA ASP A 97 44.51 -13.79 -33.32
C ASP A 97 43.22 -13.98 -32.50
N GLU A 98 42.86 -15.26 -32.29
CA GLU A 98 41.71 -15.74 -31.53
C GLU A 98 41.80 -15.39 -30.04
N THR A 99 42.96 -14.93 -29.54
CA THR A 99 43.09 -14.49 -28.15
C THR A 99 42.39 -13.16 -27.89
N ASN A 100 42.08 -12.38 -28.93
CA ASN A 100 41.13 -11.27 -28.86
C ASN A 100 39.70 -11.81 -28.87
N SER A 101 39.26 -12.30 -27.72
CA SER A 101 37.91 -12.82 -27.41
C SER A 101 36.77 -11.79 -27.53
N GLY A 102 36.99 -10.66 -28.19
CA GLY A 102 35.97 -9.73 -28.65
C GLY A 102 36.59 -8.72 -29.59
N PHE A 103 36.17 -8.72 -30.86
CA PHE A 103 36.45 -7.62 -31.79
C PHE A 103 35.83 -6.35 -31.19
N THR A 104 36.62 -5.49 -30.57
CA THR A 104 36.17 -4.18 -30.12
C THR A 104 36.28 -3.18 -31.26
N LYS A 105 35.59 -2.05 -31.14
CA LYS A 105 35.69 -0.96 -32.12
C LYS A 105 37.15 -0.51 -32.31
N GLU A 106 37.93 -0.50 -31.23
CA GLU A 106 39.33 -0.08 -31.22
C GLU A 106 40.22 -1.05 -32.00
N THR A 107 40.01 -2.36 -31.89
CA THR A 107 40.78 -3.35 -32.66
C THR A 107 40.44 -3.30 -34.14
N ILE A 108 39.17 -3.06 -34.51
CA ILE A 108 38.75 -2.84 -35.90
C ILE A 108 39.47 -1.61 -36.50
N ASP A 109 39.50 -0.49 -35.76
CA ASP A 109 40.13 0.75 -36.24
C ASP A 109 41.65 0.59 -36.43
N VAL A 110 42.33 -0.13 -35.52
CA VAL A 110 43.76 -0.46 -35.64
C VAL A 110 44.03 -1.33 -36.87
N LEU A 111 43.22 -2.38 -37.09
CA LEU A 111 43.36 -3.26 -38.25
C LEU A 111 43.08 -2.52 -39.57
N LYS A 112 42.10 -1.63 -39.61
CA LYS A 112 41.81 -0.80 -40.80
C LYS A 112 43.01 0.10 -41.15
N LYS A 113 43.67 0.65 -40.15
CA LYS A 113 44.89 1.45 -40.34
C LYS A 113 46.03 0.60 -40.90
N GLN A 114 46.28 -0.58 -40.33
CA GLN A 114 47.31 -1.52 -40.82
C GLN A 114 47.03 -1.99 -42.26
N ILE A 115 45.78 -2.28 -42.60
CA ILE A 115 45.38 -2.63 -43.97
C ILE A 115 45.59 -1.45 -44.93
N ALA A 116 45.29 -0.21 -44.52
CA ALA A 116 45.52 0.96 -45.35
C ALA A 116 47.01 1.18 -45.64
N GLU A 117 47.86 1.12 -44.60
CA GLU A 117 49.31 1.26 -44.70
C GLU A 117 49.93 0.15 -45.57
N THR A 118 49.48 -1.10 -45.37
CA THR A 118 49.93 -2.26 -46.17
C THR A 118 49.49 -2.13 -47.63
N GLY A 119 48.26 -1.67 -47.87
CA GLY A 119 47.75 -1.42 -49.21
C GLY A 119 48.48 -0.31 -49.95
N GLU A 120 48.93 0.73 -49.25
CA GLU A 120 49.76 1.80 -49.82
C GLU A 120 51.16 1.30 -50.16
N PHE A 121 51.76 0.50 -49.27
CA PHE A 121 53.07 -0.11 -49.49
C PHE A 121 53.10 -1.02 -50.73
N ILE A 122 52.12 -1.91 -50.87
CA ILE A 122 52.04 -2.89 -51.98
C ILE A 122 51.80 -2.24 -53.35
N ARG A 123 51.24 -1.02 -53.39
CA ARG A 123 50.95 -0.30 -54.64
C ARG A 123 52.21 0.17 -55.38
N GLN A 124 53.35 0.24 -54.70
CA GLN A 124 54.63 0.65 -55.31
C GLN A 124 55.04 -0.31 -56.44
N SER A 125 55.82 0.17 -57.41
CA SER A 125 56.16 -0.54 -58.65
C SER A 125 57.37 -1.49 -58.54
N ASN A 126 57.95 -1.68 -57.35
CA ASN A 126 59.24 -2.34 -57.12
C ASN A 126 59.14 -3.88 -57.02
N TRP A 127 58.22 -4.47 -57.77
CA TRP A 127 57.97 -5.92 -57.72
C TRP A 127 58.92 -6.68 -58.66
N PRO A 128 59.52 -7.80 -58.22
CA PRO A 128 60.42 -8.62 -59.05
C PRO A 128 59.74 -9.15 -60.32
N ASN A 129 58.47 -9.55 -60.20
CA ASN A 129 57.66 -10.01 -61.33
C ASN A 129 56.16 -9.72 -61.10
N LYS A 130 55.39 -9.78 -62.20
CA LYS A 130 53.95 -9.47 -62.19
C LYS A 130 53.11 -10.52 -61.46
N GLU A 131 53.52 -11.78 -61.50
CA GLU A 131 52.77 -12.89 -60.88
C GLU A 131 52.79 -12.78 -59.36
N ARG A 132 53.96 -12.54 -58.76
CA ARG A 132 54.13 -12.36 -57.32
C ARG A 132 53.38 -11.14 -56.80
N ARG A 133 53.40 -10.03 -57.56
CA ARG A 133 52.56 -8.86 -57.27
C ARG A 133 51.08 -9.20 -57.25
N THR A 134 50.61 -9.97 -58.23
CA THR A 134 49.20 -10.36 -58.34
C THR A 134 48.81 -11.27 -57.18
N ALA A 135 49.64 -12.28 -56.87
CA ALA A 135 49.42 -13.19 -55.74
C ALA A 135 49.40 -12.46 -54.38
N ALA A 136 50.32 -11.52 -54.16
CA ALA A 136 50.35 -10.69 -52.95
C ALA A 136 49.10 -9.79 -52.86
N TRP A 137 48.69 -9.19 -53.98
CA TRP A 137 47.51 -8.34 -54.05
C TRP A 137 46.20 -9.10 -53.81
N ASP A 138 46.09 -10.33 -54.32
CA ASP A 138 44.92 -11.18 -54.12
C ASP A 138 44.81 -11.63 -52.65
N ARG A 139 45.92 -12.02 -52.01
CA ARG A 139 45.96 -12.29 -50.56
C ARG A 139 45.57 -11.07 -49.73
N PHE A 140 46.10 -9.90 -50.08
CA PHE A 140 45.74 -8.64 -49.41
C PHE A 140 44.24 -8.32 -49.54
N LYS A 141 43.66 -8.51 -50.73
CA LYS A 141 42.22 -8.32 -50.95
C LYS A 141 41.38 -9.26 -50.12
N GLU A 142 41.76 -10.54 -50.05
CA GLU A 142 41.08 -11.54 -49.24
C GLU A 142 41.03 -11.13 -47.77
N TYR A 143 42.15 -10.70 -47.19
CA TYR A 143 42.18 -10.23 -45.80
C TYR A 143 41.40 -8.94 -45.57
N ARG A 144 41.38 -8.04 -46.56
CA ARG A 144 40.56 -6.82 -46.49
C ARG A 144 39.06 -7.14 -46.48
N GLU A 145 38.59 -8.04 -47.33
CA GLU A 145 37.19 -8.46 -47.34
C GLU A 145 36.84 -9.26 -46.08
N ALA A 146 37.76 -10.08 -45.55
CA ALA A 146 37.58 -10.77 -44.29
C ALA A 146 37.43 -9.80 -43.10
N LEU A 147 38.24 -8.74 -43.04
CA LEU A 147 38.08 -7.68 -42.03
C LEU A 147 36.73 -6.97 -42.16
N ARG A 148 36.32 -6.64 -43.39
CA ARG A 148 35.02 -6.00 -43.65
C ARG A 148 33.86 -6.88 -43.18
N LEU A 149 33.92 -8.18 -43.44
CA LEU A 149 32.88 -9.12 -43.01
C LEU A 149 32.81 -9.22 -41.47
N LYS A 150 33.97 -9.23 -40.78
CA LYS A 150 34.01 -9.17 -39.31
C LYS A 150 33.46 -7.83 -38.77
N GLU A 151 33.76 -6.71 -39.42
CA GLU A 151 33.22 -5.38 -39.08
C GLU A 151 31.69 -5.34 -39.22
N ASP A 152 31.15 -5.82 -40.35
CA ASP A 152 29.72 -5.89 -40.59
C ASP A 152 29.01 -6.81 -39.57
N MET A 153 29.61 -7.95 -39.24
CA MET A 153 29.10 -8.84 -38.19
C MET A 153 29.04 -8.15 -36.83
N PHE A 154 30.11 -7.44 -36.42
CA PHE A 154 30.16 -6.72 -35.15
C PHE A 154 29.06 -5.64 -35.06
N TYR A 155 28.92 -4.79 -36.09
CA TYR A 155 27.89 -3.76 -36.08
C TYR A 155 26.46 -4.32 -36.23
N ASN A 156 26.29 -5.47 -36.86
CA ASN A 156 25.00 -6.17 -36.89
C ASN A 156 24.65 -6.74 -35.52
N GLN A 157 25.61 -7.34 -34.80
CA GLN A 157 25.43 -7.78 -33.42
C GLN A 157 25.07 -6.61 -32.51
N LEU A 158 25.80 -5.50 -32.58
CA LEU A 158 25.53 -4.30 -31.77
C LEU A 158 24.13 -3.72 -32.04
N ARG A 159 23.70 -3.71 -33.31
CA ARG A 159 22.34 -3.28 -33.69
C ARG A 159 21.29 -4.26 -33.18
N ALA A 160 21.51 -5.56 -33.32
CA ALA A 160 20.60 -6.59 -32.84
C ALA A 160 20.46 -6.55 -31.31
N GLU A 161 21.55 -6.37 -30.57
CA GLU A 161 21.52 -6.18 -29.11
C GLU A 161 20.76 -4.92 -28.72
N ARG A 162 20.96 -3.81 -29.43
CA ARG A 162 20.20 -2.57 -29.18
C ARG A 162 18.71 -2.73 -29.46
N THR A 163 18.34 -3.42 -30.53
CA THR A 163 16.94 -3.75 -30.83
C THR A 163 16.36 -4.65 -29.75
N ARG A 164 17.09 -5.70 -29.34
CA ARG A 164 16.68 -6.61 -28.27
C ARG A 164 16.47 -5.88 -26.93
N LEU A 165 17.37 -4.98 -26.56
CA LEU A 165 17.21 -4.14 -25.36
C LEU A 165 15.99 -3.22 -25.46
N THR A 166 15.72 -2.67 -26.64
CA THR A 166 14.54 -1.81 -26.86
C THR A 166 13.24 -2.61 -26.75
N GLU A 167 13.18 -3.80 -27.34
CA GLU A 167 12.04 -4.71 -27.25
C GLU A 167 11.81 -5.21 -25.81
N GLN A 168 12.90 -5.60 -25.12
CA GLN A 168 12.85 -6.00 -23.72
C GLN A 168 12.38 -4.86 -22.82
N SER A 169 12.91 -3.65 -23.02
CA SER A 169 12.48 -2.44 -22.31
C SER A 169 10.98 -2.17 -22.51
N SER A 170 10.51 -2.23 -23.76
CA SER A 170 9.09 -2.01 -24.07
C SER A 170 8.18 -3.07 -23.42
N SER A 171 8.61 -4.35 -23.42
CA SER A 171 7.87 -5.45 -22.80
C SER A 171 7.74 -5.25 -21.28
N ILE A 172 8.85 -4.98 -20.60
CA ILE A 172 8.88 -4.69 -19.15
C ILE A 172 7.99 -3.48 -18.85
N THR A 173 8.10 -2.44 -19.66
CA THR A 173 7.32 -1.19 -19.49
C THR A 173 5.82 -1.44 -19.59
N GLN A 174 5.37 -2.21 -20.56
CA GLN A 174 3.95 -2.55 -20.70
C GLN A 174 3.42 -3.34 -19.50
N ALA A 175 4.20 -4.33 -19.02
CA ALA A 175 3.83 -5.13 -17.86
C ALA A 175 3.78 -4.28 -16.58
N VAL A 176 4.75 -3.40 -16.37
CA VAL A 176 4.79 -2.47 -15.22
C VAL A 176 3.62 -1.48 -15.29
N LEU A 177 3.33 -0.90 -16.46
CA LEU A 177 2.19 0.02 -16.63
C LEU A 177 0.85 -0.67 -16.39
N TYR A 178 0.70 -1.95 -16.78
CA TYR A 178 -0.48 -2.74 -16.46
C TYR A 178 -0.65 -2.91 -14.95
N ALA A 179 0.42 -3.26 -14.24
CA ALA A 179 0.40 -3.41 -12.78
C ALA A 179 0.13 -2.07 -12.07
N ILE A 180 0.69 -0.95 -12.55
CA ILE A 180 0.42 0.39 -12.01
C ILE A 180 -1.06 0.73 -12.13
N ARG A 181 -1.70 0.44 -13.27
CA ARG A 181 -3.15 0.67 -13.45
C ARG A 181 -4.00 -0.17 -12.50
N ALA A 182 -3.57 -1.38 -12.16
CA ALA A 182 -4.24 -2.21 -11.17
C ALA A 182 -4.12 -1.65 -9.73
N CYS A 183 -3.08 -0.83 -9.46
CA CYS A 183 -2.94 -0.10 -8.20
C CYS A 183 -3.85 1.15 -8.10
N HIS A 184 -4.55 1.53 -9.17
CA HIS A 184 -5.46 2.69 -9.15
C HIS A 184 -6.56 2.52 -8.09
N PRO A 185 -6.94 3.56 -7.31
CA PRO A 185 -7.95 3.45 -6.26
C PRO A 185 -9.28 2.86 -6.76
N ASP A 186 -9.72 3.24 -7.95
CA ASP A 186 -10.97 2.76 -8.58
C ASP A 186 -10.88 1.38 -9.23
N ALA A 187 -9.69 0.78 -9.33
CA ALA A 187 -9.54 -0.54 -9.92
C ALA A 187 -10.22 -1.62 -9.06
N GLU A 188 -10.85 -2.60 -9.71
CA GLU A 188 -11.50 -3.74 -9.04
C GLU A 188 -10.50 -4.51 -8.16
N ALA A 189 -10.94 -4.93 -6.97
CA ALA A 189 -10.10 -5.61 -5.99
C ALA A 189 -9.53 -6.95 -6.50
N ASP A 190 -10.20 -7.61 -7.44
CA ASP A 190 -9.76 -8.87 -8.04
C ASP A 190 -8.46 -8.73 -8.85
N LYS A 191 -8.13 -7.52 -9.30
CA LYS A 191 -6.90 -7.22 -10.04
C LYS A 191 -5.67 -7.09 -9.12
N LEU A 192 -5.84 -7.17 -7.80
CA LEU A 192 -4.72 -7.14 -6.84
C LEU A 192 -3.88 -8.42 -6.87
N ALA A 193 -4.51 -9.57 -7.12
CA ALA A 193 -3.80 -10.83 -7.32
C ALA A 193 -2.91 -10.79 -8.57
N ASP A 194 -3.37 -10.09 -9.62
CA ASP A 194 -2.62 -9.89 -10.85
C ASP A 194 -1.36 -9.05 -10.62
N ILE A 195 -1.35 -8.11 -9.67
CA ILE A 195 -0.17 -7.28 -9.34
C ILE A 195 0.95 -8.17 -8.78
N ALA A 196 0.64 -9.03 -7.81
CA ALA A 196 1.63 -9.92 -7.21
C ALA A 196 2.18 -10.94 -8.24
N LEU A 197 1.30 -11.46 -9.11
CA LEU A 197 1.70 -12.37 -10.19
C LEU A 197 2.54 -11.68 -11.26
N THR A 198 2.24 -10.42 -11.59
CA THR A 198 2.99 -9.63 -12.58
C THR A 198 4.37 -9.25 -12.04
N ILE A 199 4.47 -8.86 -10.77
CA ILE A 199 5.77 -8.58 -10.13
C ILE A 199 6.60 -9.87 -10.05
N ALA A 200 6.00 -11.01 -9.67
CA ALA A 200 6.70 -12.29 -9.60
C ALA A 200 7.19 -12.78 -10.97
N SER A 201 6.39 -12.59 -12.03
CA SER A 201 6.79 -12.99 -13.40
C SER A 201 7.89 -12.09 -13.96
N LEU A 202 7.85 -10.78 -13.64
CA LEU A 202 8.89 -9.83 -14.02
C LEU A 202 10.21 -10.06 -13.28
N SER A 203 10.19 -10.38 -11.98
CA SER A 203 11.40 -10.70 -11.22
C SER A 203 12.08 -11.98 -11.70
N ASN A 204 11.31 -12.98 -12.16
CA ASN A 204 11.85 -14.23 -12.71
C ASN A 204 12.44 -14.08 -14.12
N THR A 205 12.08 -13.03 -14.86
CA THR A 205 12.61 -12.76 -16.21
C THR A 205 13.80 -11.79 -16.21
N ALA A 206 14.05 -11.09 -15.10
CA ALA A 206 15.07 -10.07 -14.96
C ALA A 206 16.46 -10.56 -14.51
N ILE A 207 16.60 -11.80 -14.01
CA ILE A 207 17.83 -12.23 -13.34
C ILE A 207 18.40 -13.52 -13.96
N ASN A 208 19.62 -13.42 -14.49
CA ASN A 208 20.55 -14.54 -14.62
C ASN A 208 20.62 -15.27 -13.28
N ALA A 209 20.41 -16.59 -13.29
CA ALA A 209 20.45 -17.47 -12.14
C ALA A 209 21.55 -17.14 -11.12
N ASP A 210 21.20 -16.39 -10.07
CA ASP A 210 21.83 -16.50 -8.76
C ASP A 210 20.83 -16.06 -7.69
N GLU A 211 20.63 -16.99 -6.76
CA GLU A 211 19.87 -16.96 -5.51
C GLU A 211 18.43 -16.40 -5.50
N PRO A 212 17.42 -17.25 -5.20
CA PRO A 212 16.08 -16.79 -4.89
C PRO A 212 16.06 -16.19 -3.48
N GLN A 213 16.39 -14.91 -3.34
CA GLN A 213 15.94 -14.14 -2.18
C GLN A 213 14.42 -13.97 -2.30
N ARG A 214 13.69 -14.98 -1.80
CA ARG A 214 12.31 -14.84 -1.35
C ARG A 214 12.29 -13.79 -0.25
N ASN A 215 12.21 -12.51 -0.63
CA ASN A 215 11.71 -11.50 0.28
C ASN A 215 10.24 -11.81 0.47
N SER A 216 9.98 -12.40 1.63
CA SER A 216 8.70 -12.81 2.15
C SER A 216 7.60 -11.81 1.79
N ILE A 217 6.75 -12.23 0.85
CA ILE A 217 5.34 -11.82 0.86
C ILE A 217 4.85 -12.25 2.24
N SER A 218 4.68 -11.27 3.12
CA SER A 218 4.26 -11.46 4.50
C SER A 218 2.92 -12.17 4.53
N ASN A 219 2.95 -13.49 4.74
CA ASN A 219 1.81 -14.29 5.18
C ASN A 219 1.52 -14.01 6.67
N GLU A 220 1.28 -12.75 7.02
CA GLU A 220 0.72 -12.39 8.32
C GLU A 220 -0.75 -12.05 8.13
N GLU A 221 -1.60 -13.03 8.44
CA GLU A 221 -2.96 -12.90 8.96
C GLU A 221 -3.68 -11.57 8.64
N THR A 222 -4.21 -11.46 7.41
CA THR A 222 -4.99 -10.29 7.00
C THR A 222 -6.37 -10.29 7.69
N LYS A 223 -6.44 -9.70 8.88
CA LYS A 223 -7.59 -8.85 9.24
C LYS A 223 -7.84 -7.95 8.04
N ALA A 224 -8.95 -8.15 7.31
CA ALA A 224 -9.37 -7.44 6.09
C ALA A 224 -8.61 -6.12 5.89
N GLN A 225 -7.41 -6.20 5.28
CA GLN A 225 -6.57 -5.03 5.13
C GLN A 225 -7.26 -4.13 4.12
N ASN A 226 -7.31 -2.83 4.43
CA ASN A 226 -7.94 -1.85 3.55
C ASN A 226 -7.34 -2.01 2.14
N PRO A 227 -8.15 -2.19 1.08
CA PRO A 227 -7.67 -2.39 -0.29
C PRO A 227 -6.75 -1.25 -0.76
N LEU A 228 -6.94 -0.02 -0.26
CA LEU A 228 -6.06 1.11 -0.54
C LEU A 228 -4.64 0.92 0.01
N LYS A 229 -4.49 0.19 1.13
CA LYS A 229 -3.19 -0.12 1.72
C LYS A 229 -2.40 -1.08 0.83
N ILE A 230 -3.05 -2.17 0.40
CA ILE A 230 -2.46 -3.18 -0.50
C ILE A 230 -2.04 -2.54 -1.82
N LYS A 231 -2.89 -1.67 -2.39
CA LYS A 231 -2.57 -0.89 -3.60
C LYS A 231 -1.35 0.02 -3.42
N SER A 232 -1.26 0.72 -2.28
CA SER A 232 -0.13 1.58 -1.97
C SER A 232 1.20 0.82 -1.76
N GLU A 233 1.12 -0.40 -1.23
CA GLU A 233 2.28 -1.28 -1.06
C GLU A 233 2.74 -1.83 -2.42
N GLY A 234 1.81 -2.32 -3.24
CA GLY A 234 2.10 -2.78 -4.60
C GLY A 234 2.70 -1.68 -5.48
N LEU A 235 2.26 -0.43 -5.35
CA LEU A 235 2.86 0.69 -6.07
C LEU A 235 4.30 0.99 -5.63
N ARG A 236 4.62 0.86 -4.33
CA ARG A 236 6.00 0.98 -3.83
C ARG A 236 6.89 -0.15 -4.32
N ASP A 237 6.37 -1.37 -4.37
CA ASP A 237 7.11 -2.53 -4.87
C ASP A 237 7.43 -2.39 -6.37
N LEU A 238 6.47 -1.90 -7.17
CA LEU A 238 6.70 -1.58 -8.58
C LEU A 238 7.76 -0.49 -8.75
N ARG A 239 7.72 0.55 -7.91
CA ARG A 239 8.76 1.59 -7.92
C ARG A 239 10.14 1.02 -7.61
N LYS A 240 10.24 0.13 -6.63
CA LYS A 240 11.48 -0.55 -6.25
C LYS A 240 11.99 -1.45 -7.38
N PHE A 241 11.12 -2.25 -7.98
CA PHE A 241 11.44 -3.11 -9.12
C PHE A 241 12.05 -2.33 -10.28
N VAL A 242 11.50 -1.16 -10.62
CA VAL A 242 12.00 -0.30 -11.72
C VAL A 242 13.37 0.29 -11.40
N ILE A 243 13.65 0.59 -10.12
CA ILE A 243 14.95 1.08 -9.67
C ILE A 243 16.00 -0.04 -9.75
N GLU A 244 15.65 -1.26 -9.33
CA GLU A 244 16.52 -2.43 -9.38
C GLU A 244 16.83 -2.88 -10.82
N ASN A 245 15.87 -2.72 -11.74
CA ASN A 245 16.00 -3.09 -13.16
C ASN A 245 16.36 -1.91 -14.07
N ARG A 246 17.03 -0.90 -13.52
CA ARG A 246 17.35 0.34 -14.24
C ARG A 246 18.13 0.07 -15.52
N ASP A 247 19.07 -0.86 -15.55
CA ASP A 247 19.94 -1.03 -16.72
C ASP A 247 19.25 -1.72 -17.91
N GLY A 248 18.15 -2.44 -17.67
CA GLY A 248 17.35 -3.10 -18.70
C GLY A 248 16.25 -2.21 -19.32
N ILE A 249 16.07 -0.98 -18.84
CA ILE A 249 14.98 -0.09 -19.27
C ILE A 249 15.55 1.20 -19.88
N THR A 250 15.03 1.59 -21.04
CA THR A 250 15.40 2.84 -21.71
C THR A 250 15.01 4.07 -20.87
N ARG A 251 15.60 5.23 -21.19
CA ARG A 251 15.34 6.46 -20.43
C ARG A 251 13.89 6.94 -20.62
N GLU A 252 13.39 6.85 -21.84
CA GLU A 252 12.04 7.27 -22.22
C GLU A 252 10.99 6.43 -21.50
N ASP A 253 11.20 5.11 -21.45
CA ASP A 253 10.31 4.17 -20.77
C ASP A 253 10.30 4.37 -19.25
N LYS A 254 11.46 4.63 -18.63
CA LYS A 254 11.53 4.99 -17.20
C LYS A 254 10.70 6.22 -16.89
N GLN A 255 10.81 7.27 -17.71
CA GLN A 255 10.05 8.49 -17.49
C GLN A 255 8.54 8.25 -17.56
N ARG A 256 8.09 7.41 -18.51
CA ARG A 256 6.68 7.00 -18.62
C ARG A 256 6.22 6.23 -17.39
N ILE A 257 7.02 5.28 -16.90
CA ILE A 257 6.69 4.48 -15.71
C ILE A 257 6.58 5.37 -14.47
N PHE A 258 7.57 6.24 -14.21
CA PHE A 258 7.54 7.11 -13.04
C PHE A 258 6.39 8.12 -13.08
N ALA A 259 6.09 8.70 -14.25
CA ALA A 259 4.93 9.58 -14.41
C ALA A 259 3.62 8.87 -14.05
N ALA A 260 3.45 7.62 -14.51
CA ALA A 260 2.27 6.82 -14.17
C ALA A 260 2.22 6.42 -12.68
N ILE A 261 3.37 6.15 -12.05
CA ILE A 261 3.44 5.90 -10.60
C ILE A 261 3.02 7.14 -9.82
N ASP A 262 3.53 8.31 -10.18
CA ASP A 262 3.25 9.55 -9.46
C ASP A 262 1.76 9.94 -9.59
N GLU A 263 1.17 9.77 -10.78
CA GLU A 263 -0.28 9.98 -11.01
C GLU A 263 -1.14 9.07 -10.12
N VAL A 264 -0.88 7.76 -10.14
CA VAL A 264 -1.65 6.80 -9.32
C VAL A 264 -1.41 7.02 -7.82
N GLN A 265 -0.21 7.45 -7.42
CA GLN A 265 0.10 7.78 -6.04
C GLN A 265 -0.73 8.97 -5.55
N GLU A 266 -0.85 10.03 -6.37
CA GLU A 266 -1.67 11.21 -6.03
C GLU A 266 -3.14 10.84 -5.82
N ASP A 267 -3.69 9.98 -6.69
CA ASP A 267 -5.08 9.54 -6.59
C ASP A 267 -5.30 8.59 -5.41
N LEU A 268 -4.34 7.72 -5.09
CA LEU A 268 -4.37 6.93 -3.86
C LEU A 268 -4.35 7.82 -2.61
N ASP A 269 -3.54 8.89 -2.60
CA ASP A 269 -3.47 9.82 -1.48
C ASP A 269 -4.78 10.59 -1.29
N LYS A 270 -5.44 11.00 -2.39
CA LYS A 270 -6.81 11.57 -2.35
C LYS A 270 -7.82 10.59 -1.78
N ALA A 271 -7.83 9.34 -2.26
CA ALA A 271 -8.73 8.30 -1.77
C ALA A 271 -8.50 7.99 -0.28
N TRP A 272 -7.24 8.00 0.16
CA TRP A 272 -6.88 7.88 1.58
C TRP A 272 -7.38 9.06 2.42
N GLY A 273 -7.35 10.28 1.88
CA GLY A 273 -7.94 11.45 2.52
C GLY A 273 -9.44 11.27 2.79
N ILE A 274 -10.20 10.91 1.75
CA ILE A 274 -11.64 10.65 1.83
C ILE A 274 -11.94 9.54 2.86
N TYR A 275 -11.21 8.43 2.80
CA TYR A 275 -11.39 7.32 3.74
C TYR A 275 -11.16 7.74 5.20
N LYS A 276 -10.15 8.57 5.47
CA LYS A 276 -9.87 9.08 6.82
C LYS A 276 -10.98 10.01 7.30
N GLU A 277 -11.49 10.89 6.44
CA GLU A 277 -12.62 11.77 6.75
C GLU A 277 -13.88 10.97 7.08
N GLU A 278 -14.23 9.95 6.29
CA GLU A 278 -15.36 9.07 6.58
C GLU A 278 -15.20 8.33 7.90
N LEU A 279 -13.99 7.86 8.22
CA LEU A 279 -13.72 7.18 9.49
C LEU A 279 -13.90 8.14 10.66
N GLN A 280 -13.46 9.38 10.52
CA GLN A 280 -13.64 10.44 11.52
C GLN A 280 -15.11 10.81 11.69
N GLN A 281 -15.87 10.91 10.60
CA GLN A 281 -17.32 11.14 10.65
C GLN A 281 -18.06 9.98 11.31
N LYS A 282 -17.72 8.73 11.00
CA LYS A 282 -18.30 7.54 11.66
C LYS A 282 -17.99 7.52 13.14
N LYS A 283 -16.77 7.90 13.54
CA LYS A 283 -16.39 8.02 14.95
C LYS A 283 -17.18 9.12 15.64
N ALA A 284 -17.29 10.30 15.04
CA ALA A 284 -18.10 11.40 15.58
C ALA A 284 -19.58 11.03 15.73
N ALA A 285 -20.18 10.40 14.70
CA ALA A 285 -21.56 9.92 14.75
C ALA A 285 -21.77 8.82 15.81
N TRP A 286 -20.77 7.95 16.03
CA TRP A 286 -20.80 6.97 17.10
C TRP A 286 -20.74 7.64 18.48
N GLU A 287 -19.87 8.64 18.66
CA GLU A 287 -19.77 9.43 19.90
C GLU A 287 -21.06 10.20 20.20
N GLU A 288 -21.70 10.80 19.19
CA GLU A 288 -23.02 11.44 19.35
C GLU A 288 -24.09 10.43 19.78
N ARG A 289 -24.13 9.25 19.15
CA ARG A 289 -25.05 8.17 19.55
C ARG A 289 -24.77 7.63 20.95
N GLN A 290 -23.54 7.72 21.45
CA GLN A 290 -23.23 7.38 22.85
C GLN A 290 -23.80 8.45 23.78
N LYS A 291 -23.53 9.73 23.50
CA LYS A 291 -24.07 10.86 24.27
C LYS A 291 -25.60 10.85 24.32
N GLU A 292 -26.27 10.57 23.20
CA GLU A 292 -27.73 10.46 23.16
C GLU A 292 -28.24 9.30 24.03
N ARG A 293 -27.54 8.16 24.04
CA ARG A 293 -27.89 7.01 24.88
C ARG A 293 -27.69 7.31 26.36
N GLU A 294 -26.58 7.97 26.71
CA GLU A 294 -26.31 8.42 28.08
C GLU A 294 -27.36 9.43 28.54
N GLN A 295 -27.72 10.41 27.70
CA GLN A 295 -28.79 11.37 28.01
C GLN A 295 -30.13 10.66 28.25
N LYS A 296 -30.54 9.77 27.33
CA LYS A 296 -31.77 8.97 27.52
C LYS A 296 -31.73 8.11 28.77
N HIS A 297 -30.56 7.57 29.12
CA HIS A 297 -30.38 6.81 30.35
C HIS A 297 -30.58 7.70 31.57
N THR A 298 -29.95 8.88 31.60
CA THR A 298 -30.11 9.83 32.71
C THR A 298 -31.55 10.35 32.86
N GLU A 299 -32.24 10.64 31.76
CA GLU A 299 -33.65 11.03 31.78
C GLU A 299 -34.55 9.90 32.30
N TRP A 300 -34.27 8.66 31.88
CA TRP A 300 -34.99 7.50 32.36
C TRP A 300 -34.78 7.28 33.86
N GLU A 301 -33.52 7.35 34.33
CA GLU A 301 -33.19 7.27 35.76
C GLU A 301 -33.89 8.36 36.57
N GLN A 302 -33.91 9.60 36.09
CA GLN A 302 -34.61 10.70 36.73
C GLN A 302 -36.11 10.41 36.84
N LYS A 303 -36.75 9.96 35.76
CA LYS A 303 -38.17 9.57 35.77
C LYS A 303 -38.47 8.43 36.75
N GLN A 304 -37.58 7.44 36.84
CA GLN A 304 -37.73 6.35 37.81
C GLN A 304 -37.58 6.86 39.26
N LYS A 305 -36.63 7.74 39.54
CA LYS A 305 -36.45 8.37 40.86
C LYS A 305 -37.66 9.22 41.26
N GLU A 306 -38.18 10.04 40.35
CA GLU A 306 -39.40 10.82 40.58
C GLU A 306 -40.63 9.92 40.82
N PHE A 307 -40.71 8.79 40.09
CA PHE A 307 -41.79 7.83 40.29
C PHE A 307 -41.68 7.14 41.66
N LEU A 308 -40.47 6.79 42.10
CA LEU A 308 -40.22 6.27 43.45
C LEU A 308 -40.64 7.26 44.53
N GLU A 309 -40.25 8.54 44.39
CA GLU A 309 -40.62 9.58 45.36
C GLU A 309 -42.14 9.71 45.50
N LYS A 310 -42.87 9.66 44.38
CA LYS A 310 -44.36 9.66 44.39
C LYS A 310 -44.94 8.42 45.09
N LEU A 311 -44.33 7.25 44.91
CA LEU A 311 -44.77 6.04 45.60
C LEU A 311 -44.48 6.10 47.10
N GLU A 312 -43.31 6.63 47.49
CA GLU A 312 -42.94 6.81 48.89
C GLU A 312 -43.82 7.83 49.60
N ASP A 313 -44.16 8.95 48.95
CA ASP A 313 -45.15 9.92 49.46
C ASP A 313 -46.55 9.30 49.61
N ARG A 314 -47.00 8.52 48.62
CA ARG A 314 -48.28 7.81 48.70
C ARG A 314 -48.28 6.79 49.85
N LEU A 315 -47.18 6.08 50.06
CA LEU A 315 -47.01 5.13 51.15
C LEU A 315 -47.10 5.84 52.51
N SER A 316 -46.39 6.96 52.67
CA SER A 316 -46.43 7.79 53.88
C SER A 316 -47.85 8.26 54.21
N LYS A 317 -48.59 8.73 53.19
CA LYS A 317 -50.00 9.13 53.33
C LYS A 317 -50.90 7.98 53.78
N GLN A 318 -50.68 6.76 53.27
CA GLN A 318 -51.46 5.58 53.69
C GLN A 318 -51.17 5.19 55.14
N TYR A 319 -49.91 5.24 55.58
CA TYR A 319 -49.57 5.02 57.00
C TYR A 319 -50.24 6.05 57.92
N ALA A 320 -50.17 7.33 57.56
CA ALA A 320 -50.82 8.39 58.32
C ALA A 320 -52.35 8.23 58.34
N PHE A 321 -52.95 7.74 57.26
CA PHE A 321 -54.38 7.44 57.21
C PHE A 321 -54.75 6.25 58.10
N LYS A 322 -53.95 5.17 58.07
CA LYS A 322 -54.13 4.01 58.97
C LYS A 322 -54.05 4.41 60.44
N GLU A 323 -53.07 5.24 60.80
CA GLU A 323 -52.92 5.76 62.16
C GLU A 323 -54.15 6.57 62.60
N LYS A 324 -54.68 7.43 61.72
CA LYS A 324 -55.93 8.15 62.00
C LYS A 324 -57.11 7.20 62.21
N LEU A 325 -57.23 6.14 61.42
CA LEU A 325 -58.28 5.13 61.61
C LEU A 325 -58.14 4.40 62.96
N ALA A 326 -56.92 4.05 63.37
CA ALA A 326 -56.67 3.44 64.67
C ALA A 326 -57.08 4.35 65.83
N VAL A 327 -56.74 5.65 65.76
CA VAL A 327 -57.16 6.64 66.77
C VAL A 327 -58.68 6.81 66.79
N VAL A 328 -59.35 6.77 65.63
CA VAL A 328 -60.82 6.83 65.56
C VAL A 328 -61.44 5.58 66.20
N TYR A 329 -60.89 4.40 65.92
CA TYR A 329 -61.33 3.13 66.50
C TYR A 329 -61.23 3.14 68.03
N GLU A 330 -60.09 3.56 68.58
CA GLU A 330 -59.90 3.69 70.04
C GLU A 330 -60.89 4.67 70.67
N LYS A 331 -61.11 5.83 70.02
CA LYS A 331 -62.08 6.84 70.51
C LYS A 331 -63.51 6.31 70.50
N GLN A 332 -63.89 5.55 69.48
CA GLN A 332 -65.23 4.97 69.40
C GLN A 332 -65.42 3.87 70.45
N ASN A 333 -64.44 2.99 70.65
CA ASN A 333 -64.48 1.99 71.71
C ASN A 333 -64.59 2.65 73.10
N ALA A 334 -63.78 3.66 73.38
CA ALA A 334 -63.84 4.40 74.65
C ALA A 334 -65.18 5.13 74.85
N PHE A 335 -65.79 5.63 73.76
CA PHE A 335 -67.13 6.23 73.81
C PHE A 335 -68.21 5.20 74.11
N TRP A 336 -68.15 4.05 73.43
CA TRP A 336 -69.06 2.92 73.67
C TRP A 336 -68.98 2.43 75.13
N GLU A 337 -67.78 2.21 75.68
CA GLU A 337 -67.59 1.81 77.08
C GLU A 337 -68.18 2.83 78.07
N ARG A 338 -68.09 4.13 77.77
CA ARG A 338 -68.69 5.19 78.61
C ARG A 338 -70.21 5.12 78.60
N LEU A 339 -70.82 4.82 77.45
CA LEU A 339 -72.27 4.65 77.35
C LEU A 339 -72.74 3.42 78.13
N GLU A 340 -72.04 2.29 78.02
CA GLU A 340 -72.38 1.07 78.77
C GLU A 340 -72.31 1.31 80.29
N LYS A 341 -71.23 1.94 80.77
CA LYS A 341 -71.12 2.32 82.19
C LYS A 341 -72.26 3.24 82.62
N ARG A 342 -72.68 4.19 81.78
CA ARG A 342 -73.76 5.13 82.10
C ARG A 342 -75.12 4.42 82.16
N ILE A 343 -75.39 3.46 81.27
CA ILE A 343 -76.60 2.63 81.33
C ILE A 343 -76.64 1.84 82.64
N ILE A 344 -75.54 1.18 83.03
CA ILE A 344 -75.47 0.41 84.29
C ILE A 344 -75.78 1.32 85.48
N ASN A 345 -75.13 2.50 85.55
CA ASN A 345 -75.40 3.46 86.62
C ASN A 345 -76.86 3.93 86.65
N GLN A 346 -77.50 4.11 85.49
CA GLN A 346 -78.92 4.48 85.41
C GLN A 346 -79.85 3.32 85.81
N GLN A 347 -79.51 2.09 85.45
CA GLN A 347 -80.23 0.89 85.89
C GLN A 347 -80.16 0.73 87.41
N ASP A 348 -78.97 0.91 88.00
CA ASP A 348 -78.79 0.91 89.46
C ASP A 348 -79.61 2.03 90.14
N TYR A 349 -79.67 3.21 89.53
CA TYR A 349 -80.47 4.33 90.02
C TYR A 349 -81.98 4.03 89.98
N ILE A 350 -82.48 3.44 88.89
CA ILE A 350 -83.87 2.98 88.80
C ILE A 350 -84.17 1.94 89.90
N GLN A 351 -83.27 0.99 90.13
CA GLN A 351 -83.43 0.01 91.21
C GLN A 351 -83.52 0.68 92.59
N GLN A 352 -82.70 1.69 92.87
CA GLN A 352 -82.80 2.47 94.10
C GLN A 352 -84.15 3.20 94.22
N ILE A 353 -84.67 3.75 93.11
CA ILE A 353 -86.01 4.36 93.10
C ILE A 353 -87.08 3.32 93.38
N HIS A 354 -87.00 2.10 92.81
CA HIS A 354 -87.94 1.03 93.11
C HIS A 354 -87.96 0.63 94.59
N VAL A 355 -86.78 0.56 95.24
CA VAL A 355 -86.70 0.30 96.69
C VAL A 355 -87.42 1.41 97.48
N GLN A 356 -87.23 2.68 97.10
CA GLN A 356 -87.91 3.81 97.72
C GLN A 356 -89.43 3.80 97.46
N LEU A 357 -89.85 3.41 96.26
CA LEU A 357 -91.26 3.26 95.89
C LEU A 357 -91.94 2.20 96.76
N ASN A 358 -91.33 1.03 96.94
CA ASN A 358 -91.88 -0.02 97.81
C ASN A 358 -92.09 0.49 99.25
N ASP A 359 -91.11 1.21 99.82
CA ASP A 359 -91.25 1.81 101.16
C ASP A 359 -92.36 2.88 101.21
N LEU A 360 -92.51 3.69 100.16
CA LEU A 360 -93.62 4.65 100.06
C LEU A 360 -94.98 3.98 99.89
N GLU A 361 -95.08 2.90 99.12
CA GLU A 361 -96.29 2.11 98.92
C GLU A 361 -96.72 1.41 100.22
N ASP A 362 -95.78 0.84 100.97
CA ASP A 362 -96.02 0.28 102.30
C ASP A 362 -96.55 1.36 103.27
N LYS A 363 -95.90 2.55 103.29
CA LYS A 363 -96.36 3.69 104.09
C LYS A 363 -97.75 4.18 103.68
N TYR A 364 -98.05 4.20 102.37
CA TYR A 364 -99.36 4.56 101.84
C TYR A 364 -100.45 3.58 102.29
N ALA A 365 -100.14 2.29 102.29
CA ALA A 365 -101.06 1.24 102.74
C ALA A 365 -101.36 1.29 104.24
N MET A 366 -100.37 1.69 105.06
CA MET A 366 -100.52 1.81 106.52
C MET A 366 -101.16 3.13 106.97
N ALA A 367 -101.23 4.14 106.11
CA ALA A 367 -101.74 5.47 106.46
C ALA A 367 -103.28 5.49 106.58
N SER A 368 -103.79 5.93 107.74
CA SER A 368 -105.23 6.13 107.98
C SER A 368 -105.71 7.57 107.75
N ASP A 369 -104.81 8.56 107.80
CA ASP A 369 -105.12 9.97 107.52
C ASP A 369 -105.13 10.25 106.01
N SER A 370 -106.28 10.70 105.50
CA SER A 370 -106.49 11.04 104.08
C SER A 370 -105.50 12.08 103.56
N LYS A 371 -105.14 13.09 104.37
CA LYS A 371 -104.27 14.18 103.89
C LYS A 371 -102.80 13.73 103.78
N TYR A 372 -102.38 12.86 104.68
CA TYR A 372 -101.05 12.25 104.60
C TYR A 372 -100.95 11.25 103.44
N ARG A 373 -102.03 10.48 103.21
CA ARG A 373 -102.15 9.55 102.10
C ARG A 373 -102.06 10.25 100.73
N GLU A 374 -102.71 11.41 100.56
CA GLU A 374 -102.60 12.23 99.34
C GLU A 374 -101.15 12.66 99.05
N LYS A 375 -100.41 13.13 100.07
CA LYS A 375 -98.99 13.51 99.93
C LYS A 375 -98.09 12.33 99.53
N ILE A 376 -98.31 11.15 100.13
CA ILE A 376 -97.55 9.95 99.74
C ILE A 376 -97.88 9.55 98.29
N SER A 377 -99.14 9.70 97.86
CA SER A 377 -99.53 9.45 96.46
C SER A 377 -98.81 10.39 95.49
N GLU A 378 -98.65 11.68 95.83
CA GLU A 378 -97.87 12.62 95.04
C GLU A 378 -96.39 12.21 94.95
N TRP A 379 -95.78 11.79 96.06
CA TRP A 379 -94.40 11.29 96.06
C TRP A 379 -94.22 10.01 95.23
N ILE A 380 -95.16 9.06 95.33
CA ILE A 380 -95.15 7.85 94.50
C ILE A 380 -95.24 8.23 93.02
N LYS A 381 -96.15 9.16 92.66
CA LYS A 381 -96.29 9.64 91.29
C LYS A 381 -95.01 10.30 90.77
N ASP A 382 -94.38 11.16 91.57
CA ASP A 382 -93.11 11.81 91.22
C ASP A 382 -91.98 10.78 90.99
N LYS A 383 -91.91 9.73 91.82
CA LYS A 383 -90.95 8.63 91.63
C LYS A 383 -91.20 7.83 90.35
N TYR A 384 -92.46 7.55 90.00
CA TYR A 384 -92.80 6.91 88.72
C TYR A 384 -92.42 7.81 87.53
N THR A 385 -92.72 9.12 87.58
CA THR A 385 -92.27 10.07 86.55
C THR A 385 -90.74 10.09 86.43
N LYS A 386 -90.02 9.97 87.55
CA LYS A 386 -88.56 9.93 87.52
C LYS A 386 -88.01 8.65 86.89
N ILE A 387 -88.65 7.50 87.12
CA ILE A 387 -88.30 6.26 86.43
C ILE A 387 -88.49 6.43 84.92
N GLU A 388 -89.65 6.93 84.47
CA GLU A 388 -89.93 7.13 83.04
C GLU A 388 -88.92 8.06 82.36
N GLU A 389 -88.46 9.11 83.05
CA GLU A 389 -87.37 9.97 82.54
C GLU A 389 -86.06 9.21 82.36
N VAL A 390 -85.66 8.42 83.35
CA VAL A 390 -84.41 7.66 83.31
C VAL A 390 -84.49 6.54 82.28
N GLU A 391 -85.65 5.88 82.13
CA GLU A 391 -85.87 4.87 81.09
C GLU A 391 -85.77 5.45 79.68
N ARG A 392 -86.28 6.67 79.44
CA ARG A 392 -86.07 7.37 78.16
C ARG A 392 -84.60 7.66 77.92
N ASP A 393 -83.87 8.15 78.92
CA ASP A 393 -82.43 8.38 78.82
C ASP A 393 -81.65 7.09 78.51
N ILE A 394 -82.03 5.96 79.12
CA ILE A 394 -81.44 4.64 78.85
C ILE A 394 -81.66 4.27 77.37
N LYS A 395 -82.90 4.38 76.89
CA LYS A 395 -83.23 4.07 75.49
C LYS A 395 -82.43 4.90 74.49
N ASP A 396 -82.31 6.21 74.73
CA ASP A 396 -81.50 7.11 73.89
C ASP A 396 -80.01 6.70 73.89
N MET A 397 -79.50 6.15 74.99
CA MET A 397 -78.13 5.63 75.05
C MET A 397 -77.98 4.27 74.38
N GLU A 398 -78.97 3.39 74.44
CA GLU A 398 -78.98 2.11 73.72
C GLU A 398 -78.95 2.32 72.20
N GLU A 399 -79.68 3.31 71.69
CA GLU A 399 -79.62 3.71 70.29
C GLU A 399 -78.20 4.19 69.92
N LYS A 400 -77.60 5.07 70.73
CA LYS A 400 -76.20 5.53 70.52
C LYS A 400 -75.18 4.41 70.62
N ILE A 401 -75.39 3.41 71.47
CA ILE A 401 -74.55 2.21 71.56
C ILE A 401 -74.66 1.40 70.27
N THR A 402 -75.86 1.24 69.72
CA THR A 402 -76.07 0.50 68.48
C THR A 402 -75.33 1.15 67.32
N ASP A 403 -75.43 2.48 67.20
CA ASP A 403 -74.67 3.26 66.21
C ASP A 403 -73.16 3.18 66.43
N ALA A 404 -72.70 3.28 67.69
CA ALA A 404 -71.29 3.15 68.01
C ALA A 404 -70.75 1.75 67.66
N LYS A 405 -71.48 0.68 68.00
CA LYS A 405 -71.11 -0.71 67.67
C LYS A 405 -70.99 -0.91 66.17
N LYS A 406 -71.96 -0.42 65.39
CA LYS A 406 -71.91 -0.51 63.93
C LYS A 406 -70.66 0.19 63.36
N ASN A 407 -70.36 1.40 63.83
CA ASN A 407 -69.17 2.13 63.37
C ASN A 407 -67.86 1.41 63.77
N ILE A 408 -67.80 0.87 64.98
CA ILE A 408 -66.67 0.07 65.47
C ILE A 408 -66.47 -1.19 64.62
N GLU A 409 -67.56 -1.85 64.20
CA GLU A 409 -67.51 -3.08 63.40
C GLU A 409 -67.03 -2.84 61.97
N GLU A 410 -67.36 -1.69 61.36
CA GLU A 410 -66.92 -1.34 60.00
C GLU A 410 -65.44 -0.93 59.92
N LEU A 411 -64.88 -0.36 61.00
CA LEU A 411 -63.52 0.21 61.00
C LEU A 411 -62.38 -0.82 60.76
N PRO A 412 -62.39 -2.03 61.37
CA PRO A 412 -61.42 -3.08 61.08
C PRO A 412 -61.37 -3.47 59.59
N GLY A 413 -62.53 -3.53 58.93
CA GLY A 413 -62.61 -3.80 57.49
C GLY A 413 -61.87 -2.75 56.67
N ARG A 414 -62.10 -1.46 56.98
CA ARG A 414 -61.39 -0.34 56.33
C ARG A 414 -59.88 -0.36 56.62
N MET A 415 -59.47 -0.75 57.83
CA MET A 415 -58.03 -0.89 58.15
C MET A 415 -57.36 -2.00 57.34
N ILE A 416 -58.04 -3.13 57.12
CA ILE A 416 -57.53 -4.22 56.27
C ILE A 416 -57.38 -3.77 54.81
N GLU A 417 -58.33 -2.99 54.28
CA GLU A 417 -58.23 -2.43 52.93
C GLU A 417 -57.03 -1.49 52.78
N VAL A 418 -56.77 -0.66 53.80
CA VAL A 418 -55.59 0.21 53.83
C VAL A 418 -54.31 -0.61 53.90
N ASP A 419 -54.28 -1.70 54.68
CA ASP A 419 -53.12 -2.59 54.76
C ASP A 419 -52.80 -3.26 53.42
N LYS A 420 -53.81 -3.77 52.71
CA LYS A 420 -53.64 -4.27 51.35
C LYS A 420 -53.07 -3.19 50.41
N SER A 421 -53.58 -1.96 50.49
CA SER A 421 -53.07 -0.87 49.68
C SER A 421 -51.61 -0.52 50.02
N ILE A 422 -51.20 -0.61 51.29
CA ILE A 422 -49.81 -0.40 51.73
C ILE A 422 -48.90 -1.48 51.14
N GLU A 423 -49.28 -2.75 51.26
CA GLU A 423 -48.53 -3.89 50.71
C GLU A 423 -48.33 -3.76 49.20
N GLU A 424 -49.38 -3.42 48.44
CA GLU A 424 -49.29 -3.19 47.00
C GLU A 424 -48.31 -2.06 46.62
N ILE A 425 -48.31 -0.96 47.39
CA ILE A 425 -47.39 0.16 47.15
C ILE A 425 -45.95 -0.26 47.48
N GLN A 426 -45.72 -0.97 48.58
CA GLN A 426 -44.40 -1.48 48.95
C GLN A 426 -43.83 -2.44 47.90
N GLN A 427 -44.67 -3.33 47.36
CA GLN A 427 -44.26 -4.23 46.29
C GLN A 427 -43.83 -3.43 45.05
N LYS A 428 -44.62 -2.44 44.62
CA LYS A 428 -44.27 -1.57 43.47
C LYS A 428 -42.98 -0.79 43.69
N ILE A 429 -42.75 -0.27 44.91
CA ILE A 429 -41.48 0.39 45.25
C ILE A 429 -40.31 -0.58 45.11
N THR A 430 -40.47 -1.81 45.58
CA THR A 430 -39.42 -2.84 45.50
C THR A 430 -39.11 -3.20 44.06
N GLU A 431 -40.13 -3.41 43.22
CA GLU A 431 -39.98 -3.68 41.79
C GLU A 431 -39.25 -2.54 41.06
N VAL A 432 -39.62 -1.28 41.32
CA VAL A 432 -38.96 -0.12 40.71
C VAL A 432 -37.51 0.02 41.20
N LYS A 433 -37.23 -0.21 42.48
CA LYS A 433 -35.86 -0.21 43.03
C LYS A 433 -35.00 -1.32 42.42
N GLN A 434 -35.55 -2.51 42.21
CA GLN A 434 -34.85 -3.60 41.52
C GLN A 434 -34.56 -3.25 40.06
N ASN A 435 -35.52 -2.64 39.36
CA ASN A 435 -35.31 -2.20 37.97
C ASN A 435 -34.23 -1.12 37.83
N LEU A 436 -34.03 -0.28 38.85
CA LEU A 436 -32.95 0.69 38.92
C LEU A 436 -31.57 0.08 39.24
N LEU A 437 -31.53 -1.07 39.91
CA LEU A 437 -30.28 -1.75 40.31
C LEU A 437 -29.82 -2.81 39.30
N ALA A 438 -30.74 -3.36 38.51
CA ALA A 438 -30.48 -4.44 37.57
C ALA A 438 -29.89 -3.98 36.22
N LYS A 439 -29.69 -2.66 36.01
CA LYS A 439 -29.10 -2.06 34.82
C LYS A 439 -28.09 -1.00 35.22
#